data_AF-A0A2N3T7J6-F1
#
_entry.id   AF-A0A2N3T7J6-F1
#
_cell.length_a   1.000
_cell.length_b   1.000
_cell.length_c   1.000
_cell.angle_alpha   90.00
_cell.angle_beta   90.00
_cell.angle_gamma   90.00
#
_symmetry.space_group_name_H-M   'P 1'
#
loop_
_entity.id
_entity.type
_entity.pdbx_description
1 polymer ?
#
loop_
_entity_poly.entity_id
_entity_poly.type
_entity_poly.pdbx_seq_one_letter_code
_entity_poly.pdbx_strand_id
1 'polypeptide(L)'
;MEEQILKWKEMWQEQKSNSLNVNELIMRLNQMERNAKFMRTFLIIALVILTLASLIFIAELSVSKFYIISYILAFTGAFMKLVLLYRTKYSAITNESDFNNQYFIKKLNKKIDFKTKHLLIYMSVMIVSINFALLGLYEKGTIFNFVINDENRLFFHLATIILFAVAYVINKMRIDKNKRNTLKLIADLENDL
;
A
#
# COMPACT_ATOMS: atom_id res chain seq x y z
N MET A 1 9.70 8.00 57.05
CA MET A 1 10.81 8.48 56.18
C MET A 1 11.13 7.44 55.11
N GLU A 2 11.36 6.19 55.47
CA GLU A 2 11.58 5.08 54.52
C GLU A 2 10.40 4.84 53.56
N GLU A 3 9.15 4.95 54.05
CA GLU A 3 7.95 4.76 53.23
C GLU A 3 7.80 5.82 52.13
N GLN A 4 8.21 7.07 52.39
CA GLN A 4 8.21 8.14 51.39
C GLN A 4 9.33 7.97 50.36
N ILE A 5 10.48 7.43 50.78
CA ILE A 5 11.61 7.10 49.89
C ILE A 5 11.23 5.94 48.97
N LEU A 6 10.52 4.92 49.48
CA LEU A 6 10.02 3.80 48.68
C LEU A 6 9.02 4.28 47.64
N LYS A 7 8.08 5.13 48.04
CA LYS A 7 7.08 5.74 47.13
C LYS A 7 7.73 6.61 46.06
N TRP A 8 8.77 7.38 46.42
CA TRP A 8 9.55 8.16 45.46
C TRP A 8 10.30 7.26 44.47
N LYS A 9 10.87 6.16 44.93
CA LYS A 9 11.58 5.19 44.10
C LYS A 9 10.63 4.47 43.15
N GLU A 10 9.43 4.10 43.61
CA GLU A 10 8.36 3.51 42.81
C GLU A 10 7.84 4.50 41.77
N MET A 11 7.54 5.75 42.14
CA MET A 11 7.12 6.78 41.18
C MET A 11 8.21 7.09 40.14
N TRP A 12 9.49 7.09 40.55
CA TRP A 12 10.61 7.29 39.64
C TRP A 12 10.82 6.09 38.71
N GLN A 13 10.61 4.86 39.20
CA GLN A 13 10.62 3.66 38.37
C GLN A 13 9.41 3.58 37.44
N GLU A 14 8.22 4.01 37.87
CA GLU A 14 7.04 4.14 37.03
C GLU A 14 7.26 5.19 35.94
N GLN A 15 7.82 6.36 36.27
CA GLN A 15 8.20 7.39 35.28
C GLN A 15 9.22 6.87 34.27
N LYS A 16 10.22 6.11 34.73
CA LYS A 16 11.23 5.49 33.86
C LYS A 16 10.67 4.32 33.03
N SER A 17 9.60 3.68 33.50
CA SER A 17 8.85 2.66 32.74
C SER A 17 7.87 3.29 31.72
N ASN A 18 7.42 4.53 31.97
CA ASN A 18 6.54 5.31 31.09
C ASN A 18 7.30 6.19 30.10
N SER A 19 8.61 6.39 30.26
CA SER A 19 9.44 6.99 29.21
C SER A 19 9.51 5.99 28.07
N LEU A 20 8.82 6.32 27.00
CA LEU A 20 8.68 5.50 25.82
C LEU A 20 10.09 5.15 25.30
N ASN A 21 10.40 3.85 25.19
CA ASN A 21 11.77 3.44 24.88
C ASN A 21 12.10 3.80 23.43
N VAL A 22 13.08 4.67 23.21
CA VAL A 22 13.58 5.06 21.87
C VAL A 22 13.88 3.83 21.00
N ASN A 23 14.38 2.75 21.59
CA ASN A 23 14.60 1.48 20.88
C ASN A 23 13.30 0.83 20.40
N GLU A 24 12.21 0.95 21.15
CA GLU A 24 10.90 0.47 20.73
C GLU A 24 10.34 1.30 19.56
N LEU A 25 10.51 2.63 19.60
CA LEU A 25 10.16 3.52 18.47
C LEU A 25 10.93 3.17 17.21
N ILE A 26 12.25 3.01 17.34
CA ILE A 26 13.15 2.60 16.27
C ILE A 26 12.71 1.25 15.70
N MET A 27 12.39 0.28 16.56
CA MET A 27 11.90 -1.04 16.13
C MET A 27 10.59 -0.92 15.32
N ARG A 28 9.61 -0.16 15.80
CA ARG A 28 8.33 0.06 15.10
C ARG A 28 8.54 0.75 13.75
N LEU A 29 9.40 1.77 13.69
CA LEU A 29 9.77 2.46 12.44
C LEU A 29 10.47 1.51 11.46
N ASN A 30 11.42 0.71 11.92
CA ASN A 30 12.13 -0.26 11.11
C ASN A 30 11.19 -1.37 10.58
N GLN A 31 10.25 -1.83 11.39
CA GLN A 31 9.22 -2.79 10.95
C GLN A 31 8.33 -2.20 9.84
N MET A 32 7.93 -0.94 9.98
CA MET A 32 7.15 -0.24 8.93
C MET A 32 7.92 -0.09 7.62
N GLU A 33 9.24 0.11 7.67
CA GLU A 33 10.08 0.19 6.48
C GLU A 33 10.35 -1.19 5.87
N ARG A 34 10.55 -2.23 6.69
CA ARG A 34 10.68 -3.62 6.23
C ARG A 34 9.45 -4.07 5.45
N ASN A 35 8.25 -3.76 5.96
CA ASN A 35 6.99 -4.04 5.26
C ASN A 35 6.88 -3.26 3.94
N ALA A 36 7.33 -1.99 3.92
CA ALA A 36 7.36 -1.20 2.69
C ALA A 36 8.36 -1.76 1.67
N LYS A 37 9.53 -2.23 2.12
CA LYS A 37 10.54 -2.90 1.27
C LYS A 37 9.98 -4.15 0.63
N PHE A 38 9.32 -5.00 1.41
CA PHE A 38 8.65 -6.19 0.88
C PHE A 38 7.63 -5.83 -0.21
N MET A 39 6.79 -4.83 0.03
CA MET A 39 5.81 -4.37 -0.96
C MET A 39 6.45 -3.80 -2.23
N ARG A 40 7.58 -3.10 -2.12
CA ARG A 40 8.34 -2.63 -3.30
C ARG A 40 8.87 -3.80 -4.11
N THR A 41 9.52 -4.77 -3.46
CA THR A 41 10.05 -5.97 -4.13
C THR A 41 8.94 -6.75 -4.82
N PHE A 42 7.82 -6.97 -4.12
CA PHE A 42 6.67 -7.66 -4.70
C PHE A 42 6.13 -6.94 -5.95
N LEU A 43 6.00 -5.61 -5.92
CA LEU A 43 5.55 -4.85 -7.10
C LEU A 43 6.54 -4.87 -8.26
N ILE A 44 7.84 -4.86 -7.97
CA ILE A 44 8.87 -5.00 -9.01
C ILE A 44 8.76 -6.37 -9.68
N ILE A 45 8.61 -7.44 -8.90
CA ILE A 45 8.39 -8.79 -9.44
C ILE A 45 7.11 -8.84 -10.27
N ALA A 46 6.01 -8.27 -9.78
CA ALA A 46 4.75 -8.22 -10.52
C ALA A 46 4.88 -7.43 -11.85
N LEU A 47 5.63 -6.34 -11.86
CA LEU A 47 5.94 -5.57 -13.08
C LEU A 47 6.76 -6.40 -14.08
N VAL A 48 7.77 -7.14 -13.61
CA VAL A 48 8.56 -8.02 -14.47
C VAL A 48 7.68 -9.10 -15.09
N ILE A 49 6.81 -9.74 -14.30
CA ILE A 49 5.85 -10.73 -14.80
C ILE A 49 4.91 -10.10 -15.83
N LEU A 50 4.39 -8.89 -15.57
CA LEU A 50 3.52 -8.18 -16.51
C LEU A 50 4.22 -7.87 -17.83
N THR A 51 5.49 -7.43 -17.78
CA THR A 51 6.31 -7.21 -18.97
C THR A 51 6.51 -8.51 -19.76
N LEU A 52 6.89 -9.60 -19.10
CA LEU A 52 7.06 -10.90 -19.77
C LEU A 52 5.75 -11.39 -20.39
N ALA A 53 4.63 -11.25 -19.69
CA ALA A 53 3.31 -11.57 -20.24
C ALA A 53 3.00 -10.73 -21.49
N SER A 54 3.31 -9.43 -21.48
CA SER A 54 3.09 -8.57 -22.65
C SER A 54 3.93 -8.98 -23.87
N LEU A 55 5.13 -9.52 -23.65
CA LEU A 55 5.99 -9.99 -24.74
C LEU A 55 5.51 -11.34 -25.29
N ILE A 56 5.08 -12.25 -24.43
CA ILE A 56 4.57 -13.57 -24.84
C ILE A 56 3.27 -13.41 -25.63
N PHE A 57 2.37 -12.52 -25.19
CA PHE A 57 1.06 -12.27 -25.80
C PHE A 57 1.07 -11.04 -26.72
N ILE A 58 2.21 -10.72 -27.34
CA ILE A 58 2.34 -9.52 -28.18
C ILE A 58 1.47 -9.59 -29.43
N ALA A 59 1.27 -10.80 -29.96
CA ALA A 59 0.37 -11.04 -31.08
C ALA A 59 -1.07 -10.68 -30.68
N GLU A 60 -1.57 -11.19 -29.56
CA GLU A 60 -2.89 -10.89 -29.02
C GLU A 60 -3.07 -9.41 -28.71
N LEU A 61 -2.03 -8.76 -28.17
CA LEU A 61 -2.02 -7.32 -27.91
C LEU A 61 -2.20 -6.51 -29.19
N SER A 62 -1.63 -6.95 -30.32
CA SER A 62 -1.75 -6.26 -31.60
C SER A 62 -3.13 -6.37 -32.25
N VAL A 63 -3.93 -7.38 -31.86
CA VAL A 63 -5.26 -7.63 -32.44
C VAL A 63 -6.31 -6.64 -31.91
N SER A 64 -6.26 -6.28 -30.62
CA SER A 64 -7.27 -5.42 -29.99
C SER A 64 -6.66 -4.22 -29.29
N LYS A 65 -7.17 -3.03 -29.64
CA LYS A 65 -6.80 -1.77 -28.97
C LYS A 65 -7.14 -1.80 -27.47
N PHE A 66 -8.14 -2.58 -27.07
CA PHE A 66 -8.55 -2.69 -25.68
C PHE A 66 -7.49 -3.40 -24.81
N TYR A 67 -6.80 -4.41 -25.34
CA TYR A 67 -5.70 -5.04 -24.61
C TYR A 67 -4.51 -4.09 -24.41
N ILE A 68 -4.17 -3.31 -25.43
CA ILE A 68 -3.09 -2.30 -25.33
C ILE A 68 -3.42 -1.28 -24.25
N ILE A 69 -4.63 -0.70 -24.28
CA ILE A 69 -5.09 0.25 -23.27
C ILE A 69 -5.08 -0.38 -21.87
N SER A 70 -5.58 -1.60 -21.75
CA SER A 70 -5.58 -2.34 -20.49
C SER A 70 -4.19 -2.50 -19.89
N TYR A 71 -3.21 -2.92 -20.70
CA TYR A 71 -1.82 -3.08 -20.26
C TYR A 71 -1.18 -1.74 -19.88
N ILE A 72 -1.37 -0.68 -20.67
CA ILE A 72 -0.88 0.66 -20.36
C ILE A 72 -1.41 1.13 -19.00
N LEU A 73 -2.70 0.92 -18.74
CA LEU A 73 -3.32 1.28 -17.46
C LEU A 73 -2.80 0.40 -16.31
N ALA A 74 -2.59 -0.89 -16.52
CA ALA A 74 -2.02 -1.79 -15.51
C ALA A 74 -0.59 -1.36 -15.13
N PHE A 75 0.25 -1.08 -16.11
CA PHE A 75 1.59 -0.53 -15.91
C PHE A 75 1.54 0.80 -15.14
N THR A 76 0.66 1.70 -15.56
CA THR A 76 0.47 3.00 -14.89
C THR A 76 0.08 2.83 -13.44
N GLY A 77 -0.91 1.98 -13.14
CA GLY A 77 -1.36 1.70 -11.78
C GLY A 77 -0.26 1.11 -10.89
N ALA A 78 0.51 0.15 -11.42
CA ALA A 78 1.66 -0.42 -10.72
C ALA A 78 2.75 0.64 -10.47
N PHE A 79 3.06 1.47 -11.46
CA PHE A 79 4.07 2.52 -11.35
C PHE A 79 3.67 3.60 -10.34
N MET A 80 2.41 4.05 -10.35
CA MET A 80 1.88 4.98 -9.35
C MET A 80 2.10 4.48 -7.92
N LYS A 81 1.79 3.20 -7.67
CA LYS A 81 1.97 2.58 -6.36
C LYS A 81 3.44 2.42 -5.99
N LEU A 82 4.30 2.14 -6.96
CA LEU A 82 5.75 2.03 -6.76
C LEU A 82 6.36 3.38 -6.40
N VAL A 83 6.08 4.43 -7.18
CA VAL A 83 6.54 5.80 -6.94
C VAL A 83 6.17 6.25 -5.53
N LEU A 84 4.94 5.95 -5.08
CA LEU A 84 4.49 6.21 -3.73
C LEU A 84 5.40 5.55 -2.68
N LEU A 85 5.69 4.26 -2.81
CA LEU A 85 6.51 3.53 -1.85
C LEU A 85 7.97 4.00 -1.82
N TYR A 86 8.50 4.53 -2.93
CA TYR A 86 9.84 5.08 -3.00
C TYR A 86 9.94 6.50 -2.42
N ARG A 87 8.93 7.36 -2.63
CA ARG A 87 8.92 8.73 -2.06
C ARG A 87 8.95 8.73 -0.53
N THR A 88 8.33 7.73 0.09
CA THR A 88 8.27 7.60 1.55
C THR A 88 9.40 6.75 2.14
N LYS A 89 10.37 6.31 1.32
CA LYS A 89 11.51 5.50 1.78
C LYS A 89 12.36 6.28 2.79
N TYR A 90 12.84 5.55 3.78
CA TYR A 90 13.93 5.93 4.69
C TYR A 90 14.83 4.71 4.93
N SER A 91 16.07 4.94 5.36
CA SER A 91 17.00 3.86 5.71
C SER A 91 16.63 3.27 7.07
N ALA A 92 17.00 2.00 7.30
CA ALA A 92 16.84 1.40 8.62
C ALA A 92 17.71 2.17 9.62
N ILE A 93 17.16 2.41 10.81
CA ILE A 93 17.84 3.10 11.90
C ILE A 93 18.59 2.04 12.69
N THR A 94 19.92 2.14 12.75
CA THR A 94 20.77 1.19 13.46
C THR A 94 21.22 1.70 14.82
N ASN A 95 21.34 3.03 14.96
CA ASN A 95 21.78 3.69 16.19
C ASN A 95 20.79 4.78 16.60
N GLU A 96 20.67 5.04 17.90
CA GLU A 96 19.88 6.16 18.44
C GLU A 96 20.42 7.52 17.96
N SER A 97 21.72 7.63 17.69
CA SER A 97 22.33 8.86 17.15
C SER A 97 21.79 9.28 15.78
N ASP A 98 21.25 8.33 15.01
CA ASP A 98 20.70 8.58 13.67
C ASP A 98 19.20 8.89 13.72
N PHE A 99 18.62 8.87 14.91
CA PHE A 99 17.19 9.08 15.14
C PHE A 99 16.87 10.58 15.21
N ASN A 100 15.91 11.02 14.39
CA ASN A 100 15.42 12.40 14.37
C ASN A 100 13.89 12.42 14.31
N ASN A 101 13.24 12.77 15.41
CA ASN A 101 11.79 12.73 15.57
C ASN A 101 11.10 13.57 14.49
N GLN A 102 11.54 14.81 14.26
CA GLN A 102 10.94 15.71 13.28
C GLN A 102 11.00 15.17 11.85
N TYR A 103 12.15 14.56 11.48
CA TYR A 103 12.31 13.92 10.18
C TYR A 103 11.32 12.76 9.99
N PHE A 104 11.17 11.88 11.01
CA PHE A 104 10.26 10.75 10.94
C PHE A 104 8.79 11.16 10.97
N ILE A 105 8.40 12.12 11.81
CA ILE A 105 7.05 12.69 11.83
C ILE A 105 6.68 13.22 10.43
N LYS A 106 7.56 14.01 9.79
CA LYS A 106 7.35 14.53 8.43
C LYS A 106 7.18 13.40 7.40
N LYS A 107 7.96 12.32 7.50
CA LYS A 107 7.88 11.16 6.60
C LYS A 107 6.60 10.35 6.83
N LEU A 108 6.21 10.13 8.08
CA LEU A 108 4.98 9.40 8.44
C LEU A 108 3.73 10.15 8.02
N ASN A 109 3.69 11.48 8.22
CA ASN A 109 2.59 12.33 7.75
C ASN A 109 2.44 12.27 6.23
N LYS A 110 3.54 12.38 5.48
CA LYS A 110 3.52 12.19 4.01
C LYS A 110 3.02 10.78 3.63
N LYS A 111 3.41 9.74 4.37
CA LYS A 111 3.00 8.35 4.10
C LYS A 111 1.50 8.14 4.32
N ILE A 112 0.90 8.79 5.33
CA ILE A 112 -0.55 8.77 5.57
C ILE A 112 -1.28 9.50 4.45
N ASP A 113 -0.94 10.78 4.23
CA ASP A 113 -1.67 11.66 3.32
C ASP A 113 -1.73 11.10 1.90
N PHE A 114 -0.57 10.63 1.41
CA PHE A 114 -0.51 10.06 0.08
C PHE A 114 -1.27 8.73 -0.05
N LYS A 115 -1.20 7.83 0.93
CA LYS A 115 -1.93 6.54 0.88
C LYS A 115 -3.43 6.74 0.84
N THR A 116 -3.96 7.70 1.58
CA THR A 116 -5.40 7.95 1.64
C THR A 116 -5.89 8.66 0.38
N LYS A 117 -5.18 9.68 -0.11
CA LYS A 117 -5.59 10.46 -1.30
C LYS A 117 -5.54 9.66 -2.60
N HIS A 118 -4.56 8.78 -2.77
CA HIS A 118 -4.31 8.11 -4.04
C HIS A 118 -4.94 6.72 -4.14
N LEU A 119 -5.56 6.20 -3.06
CA LEU A 119 -6.22 4.89 -3.09
C LEU A 119 -7.32 4.85 -4.14
N LEU A 120 -8.22 5.85 -4.14
CA LEU A 120 -9.35 5.89 -5.07
C LEU A 120 -8.85 5.93 -6.52
N ILE A 121 -7.90 6.83 -6.83
CA ILE A 121 -7.32 6.97 -8.17
C ILE A 121 -6.67 5.66 -8.63
N TYR A 122 -5.84 5.04 -7.77
CA TYR A 122 -5.23 3.75 -8.08
C TYR A 122 -6.29 2.67 -8.37
N MET A 123 -7.32 2.57 -7.52
CA MET A 123 -8.40 1.60 -7.71
C MET A 123 -9.17 1.86 -9.01
N SER A 124 -9.50 3.11 -9.32
CA SER A 124 -10.17 3.49 -10.57
C SER A 124 -9.34 3.11 -11.80
N VAL A 125 -8.02 3.37 -11.80
CA VAL A 125 -7.14 2.96 -12.90
C VAL A 125 -7.15 1.44 -13.08
N MET A 126 -7.09 0.67 -11.98
CA MET A 126 -7.14 -0.79 -12.05
C MET A 126 -8.51 -1.31 -12.51
N ILE A 127 -9.62 -0.68 -12.12
CA ILE A 127 -10.98 -1.03 -12.59
C ILE A 127 -11.04 -0.89 -14.11
N VAL A 128 -10.63 0.28 -14.59
CA VAL A 128 -10.71 0.61 -16.01
C VAL A 128 -9.78 -0.32 -16.80
N SER A 129 -8.58 -0.60 -16.30
CA SER A 129 -7.66 -1.58 -16.89
C SER A 129 -8.29 -2.96 -17.06
N ILE A 130 -8.90 -3.53 -16.01
CA ILE A 130 -9.54 -4.85 -16.07
C ILE A 130 -10.76 -4.84 -16.98
N ASN A 131 -11.57 -3.78 -16.95
CA ASN A 131 -12.74 -3.66 -17.83
C ASN A 131 -12.34 -3.58 -19.31
N PHE A 132 -11.25 -2.89 -19.65
CA PHE A 132 -10.69 -2.93 -21.00
C PHE A 132 -10.14 -4.30 -21.38
N ALA A 133 -9.54 -5.05 -20.43
CA ALA A 133 -9.11 -6.43 -20.70
C ALA A 133 -10.32 -7.31 -21.08
N LEU A 134 -11.42 -7.17 -20.34
CA LEU A 134 -12.67 -7.88 -20.63
C LEU A 134 -13.24 -7.49 -21.99
N LEU A 135 -13.21 -6.21 -22.37
CA LEU A 135 -13.62 -5.75 -23.70
C LEU A 135 -12.83 -6.43 -24.82
N GLY A 136 -11.50 -6.52 -24.69
CA GLY A 136 -10.68 -7.25 -25.66
C GLY A 136 -11.01 -8.74 -25.72
N LEU A 137 -11.37 -9.35 -24.59
CA LEU A 137 -11.79 -10.74 -24.54
C LEU A 137 -13.15 -10.97 -25.23
N TYR A 138 -14.06 -10.00 -25.16
CA TYR A 138 -15.32 -10.06 -25.91
C TYR A 138 -15.13 -9.98 -27.41
N GLU A 139 -14.21 -9.13 -27.90
CA GLU A 139 -13.90 -9.06 -29.34
C GLU A 139 -13.37 -10.40 -29.88
N LYS A 140 -12.71 -11.19 -29.03
CA LYS A 140 -12.23 -12.54 -29.38
C LYS A 140 -13.36 -13.59 -29.39
N GLY A 141 -14.55 -13.27 -28.87
CA GLY A 141 -15.73 -14.13 -28.85
C GLY A 141 -15.70 -15.29 -27.84
N THR A 142 -14.56 -15.53 -27.16
CA THR A 142 -14.39 -16.61 -26.19
C THR A 142 -13.50 -16.23 -25.00
N ILE A 143 -13.90 -16.61 -23.78
CA ILE A 143 -13.05 -16.63 -22.57
C ILE A 143 -13.00 -18.06 -22.06
N PHE A 144 -11.81 -18.66 -21.92
CA PHE A 144 -11.65 -20.06 -21.45
C PHE A 144 -12.57 -21.07 -22.19
N ASN A 145 -12.71 -20.92 -23.51
CA ASN A 145 -13.61 -21.71 -24.36
C ASN A 145 -15.13 -21.55 -24.08
N PHE A 146 -15.53 -20.62 -23.22
CA PHE A 146 -16.92 -20.19 -23.11
C PHE A 146 -17.21 -19.14 -24.17
N VAL A 147 -18.24 -19.39 -24.99
CA VAL A 147 -18.78 -18.38 -25.92
C VAL A 147 -19.36 -17.25 -25.10
N ILE A 148 -18.97 -16.02 -25.41
CA ILE A 148 -19.57 -14.87 -24.77
C ILE A 148 -20.55 -14.20 -25.73
N ASN A 149 -21.78 -14.19 -25.27
CA ASN A 149 -22.94 -13.56 -25.86
C ASN A 149 -23.30 -12.30 -25.05
N ASP A 150 -24.04 -11.39 -25.68
CA ASP A 150 -24.39 -10.08 -25.10
C ASP A 150 -25.08 -10.17 -23.73
N GLU A 151 -25.78 -11.27 -23.47
CA GLU A 151 -26.45 -11.57 -22.20
C GLU A 151 -25.47 -11.67 -21.01
N ASN A 152 -24.29 -12.24 -21.24
CA ASN A 152 -23.30 -12.49 -20.18
C ASN A 152 -22.34 -11.31 -20.00
N ARG A 153 -22.27 -10.41 -20.97
CA ARG A 153 -21.37 -9.24 -20.98
C ARG A 153 -21.65 -8.30 -19.81
N LEU A 154 -22.92 -7.99 -19.58
CA LEU A 154 -23.33 -7.12 -18.47
C LEU A 154 -22.95 -7.74 -17.11
N PHE A 155 -23.14 -9.05 -16.96
CA PHE A 155 -22.82 -9.78 -15.74
C PHE A 155 -21.34 -9.64 -15.35
N PHE A 156 -20.42 -9.87 -16.28
CA PHE A 156 -18.98 -9.78 -16.00
C PHE A 156 -18.52 -8.35 -15.67
N HIS A 157 -19.03 -7.33 -16.39
CA HIS A 157 -18.74 -5.94 -16.04
C HIS A 157 -19.26 -5.58 -14.65
N LEU A 158 -20.51 -5.92 -14.33
CA LEU A 158 -21.07 -5.73 -13.00
C LEU A 158 -20.30 -6.50 -11.92
N ALA A 159 -19.91 -7.75 -12.19
CA ALA A 159 -19.11 -8.56 -11.29
C ALA A 159 -17.76 -7.89 -10.99
N THR A 160 -17.09 -7.31 -11.99
CA THR A 160 -15.86 -6.55 -11.72
C THR A 160 -16.11 -5.34 -10.85
N ILE A 161 -17.17 -4.56 -11.10
CA ILE A 161 -17.51 -3.39 -10.29
C ILE A 161 -17.76 -3.80 -8.83
N ILE A 162 -18.52 -4.88 -8.61
CA ILE A 162 -18.81 -5.41 -7.26
C ILE A 162 -17.52 -5.87 -6.57
N LEU A 163 -16.69 -6.68 -7.24
CA LEU A 163 -15.40 -7.12 -6.70
C LEU A 163 -14.51 -5.93 -6.32
N PHE A 164 -14.56 -4.86 -7.11
CA PHE A 164 -13.83 -3.63 -6.80
C PHE A 164 -14.41 -2.85 -5.64
N ALA A 165 -15.73 -2.78 -5.49
CA ALA A 165 -16.35 -2.19 -4.31
C ALA A 165 -15.91 -2.92 -3.03
N VAL A 166 -15.94 -4.25 -3.05
CA VAL A 166 -15.45 -5.10 -1.94
C VAL A 166 -13.96 -4.84 -1.68
N ALA A 167 -13.14 -4.86 -2.73
CA ALA A 167 -11.70 -4.61 -2.62
C ALA A 167 -11.41 -3.19 -2.08
N TYR A 168 -12.21 -2.19 -2.46
CA TYR A 168 -12.08 -0.83 -1.96
C TYR A 168 -12.37 -0.76 -0.46
N VAL A 169 -13.47 -1.37 0.00
CA VAL A 169 -13.82 -1.43 1.43
C VAL A 169 -12.70 -2.10 2.24
N ILE A 170 -12.21 -3.26 1.79
CA ILE A 170 -11.11 -3.98 2.47
C ILE A 170 -9.84 -3.13 2.53
N ASN A 171 -9.45 -2.50 1.41
CA ASN A 171 -8.25 -1.66 1.38
C ASN A 171 -8.42 -0.41 2.25
N LYS A 172 -9.59 0.22 2.23
CA LYS A 172 -9.92 1.39 3.05
C LYS A 172 -9.82 1.06 4.54
N MET A 173 -10.42 -0.05 4.98
CA MET A 173 -10.31 -0.53 6.37
C MET A 173 -8.85 -0.78 6.80
N ARG A 174 -8.05 -1.41 5.93
CA ARG A 174 -6.61 -1.63 6.18
C ARG A 174 -5.84 -0.32 6.27
N ILE A 175 -6.12 0.65 5.40
CA ILE A 175 -5.49 1.98 5.43
C ILE A 175 -5.87 2.72 6.71
N ASP A 176 -7.14 2.69 7.11
CA ASP A 176 -7.59 3.40 8.31
C ASP A 176 -6.98 2.80 9.59
N LYS A 177 -6.85 1.45 9.66
CA LYS A 177 -6.09 0.79 10.74
C LYS A 177 -4.62 1.22 10.74
N ASN A 178 -3.97 1.22 9.58
CA ASN A 178 -2.57 1.64 9.46
C ASN A 178 -2.38 3.13 9.81
N LYS A 179 -3.34 3.99 9.43
CA LYS A 179 -3.35 5.41 9.76
C LYS A 179 -3.41 5.59 11.27
N ARG A 180 -4.33 4.91 11.97
CA ARG A 180 -4.42 4.96 13.43
C ARG A 180 -3.11 4.56 14.10
N ASN A 181 -2.50 3.44 13.68
CA ASN A 181 -1.21 2.99 14.22
C ASN A 181 -0.09 4.01 13.95
N THR A 182 -0.08 4.62 12.76
CA THR A 182 0.93 5.62 12.39
C THR A 182 0.73 6.93 13.16
N LEU A 183 -0.51 7.36 13.38
CA LEU A 183 -0.82 8.53 14.21
C LEU A 183 -0.43 8.31 15.66
N LYS A 184 -0.65 7.10 16.20
CA LYS A 184 -0.18 6.74 17.53
C LYS A 184 1.35 6.83 17.62
N LEU A 185 2.06 6.33 16.61
CA LEU A 185 3.52 6.45 16.54
C LEU A 185 4.00 7.91 16.42
N ILE A 186 3.26 8.77 15.71
CA ILE A 186 3.56 10.20 15.66
C ILE A 186 3.38 10.85 17.04
N ALA A 187 2.27 10.56 17.73
CA ALA A 187 2.05 11.07 19.08
C ALA A 187 3.13 10.58 20.06
N ASP A 188 3.52 9.31 19.97
CA ASP A 188 4.63 8.74 20.74
C ASP A 188 5.95 9.50 20.45
N LEU A 189 6.22 9.88 19.19
CA LEU A 189 7.41 10.66 18.78
C LEU A 189 7.37 12.15 19.21
N GLU A 190 6.16 12.72 19.36
CA GLU A 190 5.95 14.11 19.79
C GLU A 190 6.05 14.26 21.31
N ASN A 191 5.71 13.21 22.07
CA ASN A 191 5.77 13.18 23.54
C ASN A 191 7.16 12.82 24.09
N ASP A 192 8.08 12.32 23.25
CA ASP A 192 9.49 12.07 23.57
C ASP A 192 10.38 13.33 23.39
N LEU A 193 9.76 14.50 23.18
CA LEU A 193 10.36 15.85 23.22
C LEU A 193 10.22 16.47 24.61
#